data_AF-X1MBG9-F1
#
_entry.id   AF-X1MBG9-F1
#
_cell.length_a   1.000
_cell.length_b   1.000
_cell.length_c   1.000
_cell.angle_alpha   90.00
_cell.angle_beta   90.00
_cell.angle_gamma   90.00
#
_symmetry.space_group_name_H-M   'P 1'
#
loop_
_entity.id
_entity.type
_entity.pdbx_description
1 polymer ?
#
loop_
_entity_poly.entity_id
_entity_poly.type
_entity_poly.pdbx_seq_one_letter_code
_entity_poly.pdbx_strand_id
1 'polypeptide(L)'
;EYNNQIFSTQYSASLNHLALVLADLNDFNQARLYYLQAIKLVSKHIKKGSIYLLDDLVVYKNNLSLLYFKSKKFKKCMKEMEQTYELILGSKKKNKRSYFK
;
A
#
# COMPACT_ATOMS: atom_id res chain seq x y z
N GLU A 1 21.36 4.17 8.98
CA GLU A 1 19.93 3.79 8.96
C GLU A 1 19.11 4.47 7.85
N TYR A 2 19.30 5.77 7.60
CA TYR A 2 18.60 6.52 6.55
C TYR A 2 18.74 5.93 5.13
N ASN A 3 19.95 5.54 4.72
CA ASN A 3 20.19 4.92 3.41
C ASN A 3 19.46 3.57 3.23
N ASN A 4 19.32 2.78 4.31
CA ASN A 4 18.56 1.52 4.28
C ASN A 4 17.04 1.77 4.18
N GLN A 5 16.55 2.87 4.76
CA GLN A 5 15.14 3.25 4.62
C GLN A 5 14.84 3.71 3.19
N ILE A 6 15.65 4.60 2.61
CA ILE A 6 15.47 5.05 1.21
C ILE A 6 15.50 3.86 0.25
N PHE A 7 16.51 2.99 0.36
CA PHE A 7 16.62 1.81 -0.47
C PHE A 7 15.39 0.91 -0.32
N SER A 8 14.92 0.68 0.91
CA SER A 8 13.74 -0.14 1.13
C SER A 8 12.45 0.49 0.61
N THR A 9 12.32 1.82 0.63
CA THR A 9 11.16 2.53 0.05
C THR A 9 11.17 2.40 -1.47
N GLN A 10 12.31 2.68 -2.12
CA GLN A 10 12.49 2.50 -3.57
C GLN A 10 12.26 1.05 -4.01
N TYR A 11 12.73 0.08 -3.23
CA TYR A 11 12.47 -1.33 -3.47
C TYR A 11 10.98 -1.66 -3.39
N SER A 12 10.27 -1.16 -2.37
CA SER A 12 8.81 -1.37 -2.25
C SER A 12 8.02 -0.73 -3.41
N ALA A 13 8.44 0.44 -3.89
CA ALA A 13 7.84 1.11 -5.04
C ALA A 13 8.06 0.27 -6.31
N SER A 14 9.27 -0.24 -6.51
CA SER A 14 9.62 -1.10 -7.65
C SER A 14 8.74 -2.36 -7.69
N LEU A 15 8.51 -3.00 -6.53
CA LEU A 15 7.61 -4.15 -6.40
C LEU A 15 6.15 -3.78 -6.75
N ASN A 16 5.66 -2.62 -6.28
CA ASN A 16 4.31 -2.14 -6.61
C ASN A 16 4.15 -1.88 -8.12
N HIS A 17 5.15 -1.28 -8.77
CA HIS A 17 5.10 -1.04 -10.21
C HIS A 17 5.20 -2.33 -11.02
N LEU A 18 6.07 -3.27 -10.63
CA LEU A 18 6.13 -4.58 -11.26
C LEU A 18 4.81 -5.34 -11.15
N ALA A 19 4.15 -5.27 -9.99
CA ALA A 19 2.83 -5.84 -9.79
C ALA A 19 1.77 -5.22 -10.71
N LEU A 20 1.83 -3.91 -10.96
CA LEU A 20 0.93 -3.22 -11.89
C LEU A 20 1.11 -3.73 -13.32
N VAL A 21 2.36 -3.82 -13.80
CA VAL A 21 2.67 -4.35 -15.13
C VAL A 21 2.16 -5.79 -15.27
N LEU A 22 2.39 -6.64 -14.28
CA LEU A 22 1.90 -8.02 -14.29
C LEU A 22 0.36 -8.09 -14.28
N ALA A 23 -0.30 -7.17 -13.57
CA ALA A 23 -1.75 -7.09 -13.57
C ALA A 23 -2.31 -6.71 -14.95
N ASP A 24 -1.65 -5.81 -15.66
CA ASP A 24 -2.02 -5.42 -17.03
C ASP A 24 -1.76 -6.55 -18.04
N LEU A 25 -0.78 -7.41 -17.76
CA LEU A 25 -0.54 -8.67 -18.47
C LEU A 25 -1.47 -9.82 -18.05
N ASN A 26 -2.44 -9.56 -17.16
CA ASN A 26 -3.35 -10.55 -16.58
C ASN A 26 -2.71 -11.64 -15.70
N ASP A 27 -1.44 -11.50 -15.31
CA ASP A 27 -0.82 -12.37 -14.30
C ASP A 27 -1.21 -11.91 -12.88
N PHE A 28 -2.47 -12.16 -12.54
CA PHE A 28 -3.04 -11.71 -11.28
C PHE A 28 -2.46 -12.41 -10.05
N ASN A 29 -1.87 -13.59 -10.20
CA ASN A 29 -1.29 -14.30 -9.08
C ASN A 29 0.05 -13.69 -8.70
N GLN A 30 0.93 -13.49 -9.69
CA GLN A 30 2.23 -12.89 -9.43
C GLN A 30 2.10 -11.42 -9.04
N ALA A 31 1.21 -10.66 -9.69
CA ALA A 31 0.89 -9.29 -9.29
C ALA A 31 0.47 -9.20 -7.81
N ARG A 32 -0.41 -10.12 -7.35
CA ARG A 32 -0.85 -10.13 -5.96
C ARG A 32 0.30 -10.33 -4.99
N LEU A 33 1.22 -11.25 -5.31
CA LEU A 33 2.38 -11.53 -4.46
C LEU A 33 3.26 -10.29 -4.30
N TYR A 34 3.54 -9.57 -5.40
CA TYR A 34 4.38 -8.39 -5.35
C TYR A 34 3.72 -7.20 -4.65
N TYR A 35 2.42 -6.95 -4.85
CA TYR A 35 1.71 -5.93 -4.06
C TYR A 35 1.77 -6.24 -2.56
N LEU A 36 1.51 -7.48 -2.15
CA LEU A 36 1.56 -7.89 -0.74
C LEU A 36 2.96 -7.72 -0.15
N GLN A 37 4.02 -8.00 -0.92
CA GLN A 37 5.39 -7.76 -0.48
C GLN A 37 5.68 -6.27 -0.30
N ALA A 38 5.30 -5.42 -1.26
CA ALA A 38 5.45 -3.96 -1.17
C ALA A 38 4.74 -3.40 0.07
N ILE A 39 3.48 -3.79 0.29
CA ILE A 39 2.66 -3.39 1.44
C ILE A 39 3.32 -3.83 2.76
N LYS A 40 3.83 -5.07 2.83
CA LYS A 40 4.50 -5.61 4.03
C LYS A 40 5.75 -4.81 4.38
N LEU A 41 6.55 -4.43 3.39
CA LEU A 41 7.76 -3.63 3.59
C LEU A 41 7.43 -2.24 4.12
N VAL A 42 6.54 -1.51 3.45
CA VAL A 42 6.13 -0.17 3.90
C VAL A 42 5.48 -0.22 5.28
N SER A 43 4.60 -1.20 5.54
CA SER A 43 3.97 -1.37 6.86
C SER A 43 4.99 -1.60 7.98
N LYS A 44 6.09 -2.32 7.70
CA LYS A 44 7.17 -2.54 8.68
C LYS A 44 7.88 -1.23 9.03
N HIS A 45 8.10 -0.35 8.06
CA HIS A 45 8.73 0.97 8.30
C HIS A 45 7.81 1.94 9.03
N ILE A 46 6.51 1.98 8.67
CA ILE A 46 5.52 2.79 9.40
C ILE A 46 5.49 2.40 10.88
N LYS A 47 5.51 1.09 11.19
CA LYS A 47 5.57 0.59 12.58
C LYS A 47 6.85 1.02 13.32
N LYS A 48 7.92 1.33 12.59
CA LYS A 48 9.19 1.83 13.15
C LYS A 48 9.24 3.37 13.24
N GLY A 49 8.16 4.07 12.89
CA GLY A 49 8.06 5.52 13.01
C GLY A 49 8.12 6.29 11.68
N SER A 50 8.28 5.62 10.54
CA SER A 50 8.28 6.25 9.21
C SER A 50 6.86 6.59 8.76
N ILE A 51 6.16 7.45 9.51
CA ILE A 51 4.75 7.83 9.28
C ILE A 51 4.52 8.51 7.92
N TYR A 52 5.56 9.09 7.33
CA TYR A 52 5.50 9.73 6.01
C TYR A 52 5.19 8.72 4.89
N LEU A 53 5.41 7.41 5.10
CA LEU A 53 5.10 6.35 4.14
C LEU A 53 3.61 5.92 4.17
N LEU A 54 2.76 6.57 4.96
CA LEU A 54 1.33 6.26 5.00
C LEU A 54 0.66 6.47 3.64
N ASP A 55 1.10 7.47 2.87
CA ASP A 55 0.55 7.74 1.53
C ASP A 55 0.93 6.61 0.55
N ASP A 56 2.18 6.15 0.58
CA ASP A 56 2.63 4.99 -0.21
C ASP A 56 1.81 3.73 0.15
N LEU A 57 1.58 3.49 1.44
CA LEU A 57 0.77 2.37 1.90
C LEU A 57 -0.66 2.43 1.31
N VAL A 58 -1.27 3.61 1.29
CA VAL A 58 -2.61 3.82 0.73
C VAL A 58 -2.61 3.52 -0.77
N VAL A 59 -1.63 4.03 -1.52
CA VAL A 59 -1.51 3.78 -2.96
C VAL A 59 -1.36 2.28 -3.24
N TYR A 60 -0.49 1.58 -2.50
CA TYR A 60 -0.23 0.16 -2.75
C TYR A 60 -1.46 -0.70 -2.43
N LYS A 61 -2.19 -0.38 -1.35
CA LYS A 61 -3.45 -1.06 -1.02
C LYS A 61 -4.54 -0.80 -2.07
N ASN A 62 -4.66 0.43 -2.59
CA ASN A 62 -5.61 0.74 -3.66
C ASN A 62 -5.31 -0.05 -4.94
N ASN A 63 -4.04 -0.19 -5.31
CA ASN A 63 -3.64 -0.99 -6.47
C ASN A 63 -3.96 -2.48 -6.27
N LEU A 64 -3.77 -3.01 -5.05
CA LEU A 64 -4.19 -4.37 -4.71
C LEU A 64 -5.71 -4.54 -4.80
N SER A 65 -6.51 -3.56 -4.36
CA SER A 65 -7.95 -3.56 -4.55
C SER A 65 -8.33 -3.59 -6.03
N LEU A 66 -7.69 -2.76 -6.85
CA LEU A 66 -7.93 -2.73 -8.30
C LEU A 66 -7.56 -4.07 -8.97
N LEU A 67 -6.51 -4.75 -8.49
CA LEU A 67 -6.20 -6.11 -8.92
C LEU A 67 -7.33 -7.10 -8.61
N TYR A 68 -7.93 -7.00 -7.41
CA TYR A 68 -9.09 -7.83 -7.08
C TYR A 68 -10.30 -7.51 -7.95
N PHE A 69 -10.51 -6.25 -8.32
CA PHE A 69 -11.52 -5.87 -9.29
C PHE A 69 -11.26 -6.49 -10.67
N LYS A 70 -10.05 -6.31 -11.22
CA LYS A 70 -9.64 -6.87 -12.53
C LYS A 70 -9.77 -8.40 -12.57
N SER A 71 -9.48 -9.08 -11.45
CA SER A 71 -9.64 -10.53 -11.31
C SER A 71 -11.06 -10.99 -10.90
N LYS A 72 -12.07 -10.11 -11.01
CA LYS A 72 -13.49 -10.38 -10.70
C LYS A 72 -13.76 -10.82 -9.24
N LYS A 73 -12.85 -10.51 -8.31
CA LYS A 73 -12.96 -10.80 -6.86
C LYS A 73 -13.59 -9.63 -6.11
N PHE A 74 -14.80 -9.21 -6.50
CA PHE A 74 -15.43 -7.97 -6.06
C PHE A 74 -15.61 -7.85 -4.54
N LYS A 75 -16.02 -8.93 -3.84
CA LYS A 75 -16.13 -8.92 -2.37
C LYS A 75 -14.81 -8.59 -1.67
N LYS A 76 -13.69 -9.11 -2.20
CA LYS A 76 -12.35 -8.81 -1.66
C LYS A 76 -11.94 -7.37 -1.99
N CYS A 77 -12.19 -6.91 -3.22
CA CYS A 77 -11.95 -5.53 -3.62
C CYS A 77 -12.65 -4.54 -2.68
N MET A 78 -13.96 -4.71 -2.45
CA MET A 78 -14.75 -3.82 -1.60
C MET A 78 -14.19 -3.76 -0.17
N LYS A 79 -13.92 -4.92 0.43
CA LYS A 79 -13.33 -5.00 1.77
C LYS A 79 -11.97 -4.27 1.87
N GLU A 80 -11.09 -4.45 0.89
CA GLU A 80 -9.78 -3.81 0.90
C GLU A 80 -9.86 -2.29 0.66
N MET A 81 -10.80 -1.83 -0.18
CA MET A 81 -11.08 -0.41 -0.38
C MET A 81 -11.61 0.24 0.90
N GLU A 82 -12.56 -0.40 1.58
CA GLU A 82 -13.10 0.08 2.87
C GLU A 82 -12.00 0.23 3.91
N GLN A 83 -11.17 -0.80 4.09
CA GLN A 83 -10.04 -0.74 5.02
C GLN A 83 -9.02 0.35 4.68
N THR A 84 -8.83 0.65 3.39
CA THR A 84 -7.91 1.70 2.95
C THR A 84 -8.50 3.08 3.19
N TYR A 85 -9.80 3.24 2.97
CA TYR A 85 -10.54 4.44 3.31
C TYR A 85 -10.53 4.74 4.82
N GLU A 86 -10.76 3.73 5.66
CA GLU A 86 -10.66 3.86 7.12
C GLU A 86 -9.26 4.30 7.57
N LEU A 87 -8.22 3.79 6.92
CA LEU A 87 -6.83 4.17 7.20
C LEU A 87 -6.57 5.65 6.88
N ILE A 88 -7.11 6.16 5.77
CA ILE A 88 -7.05 7.59 5.40
C ILE A 88 -7.82 8.46 6.41
N LEU A 89 -9.02 8.02 6.83
CA LEU A 89 -9.80 8.77 7.82
C LEU A 89 -9.10 8.79 9.19
N GLY A 90 -8.54 7.66 9.60
CA GLY A 90 -7.76 7.52 10.82
C GLY A 90 -6.50 8.39 10.82
N SER A 91 -5.78 8.46 9.69
CA SER A 91 -4.59 9.30 9.55
C SER A 91 -4.94 10.79 9.62
N LYS A 92 -5.99 11.24 8.92
CA LYS A 92 -6.49 12.63 8.97
C LYS A 92 -6.92 13.07 10.39
N LYS A 93 -7.60 12.19 11.14
CA LYS A 93 -7.98 12.47 12.54
C LYS A 93 -6.77 12.59 13.47
N LYS A 94 -5.73 11.77 13.30
CA LYS A 94 -4.49 11.86 14.06
C LYS A 94 -3.68 13.12 13.72
N ASN A 95 -3.60 13.47 12.43
CA ASN A 95 -2.88 14.66 11.98
C ASN A 95 -3.54 15.95 12.50
N LYS A 96 -4.89 16.03 12.52
CA LYS A 96 -5.60 17.17 13.14
C LYS A 96 -5.30 17.34 14.64
N ARG A 97 -4.95 16.28 15.37
CA ARG A 97 -4.60 16.36 16.81
C ARG A 97 -3.16 16.84 17.06
N SER A 98 -2.26 16.79 16.07
CA SER A 98 -0.87 17.25 16.23
C SER A 98 -0.69 18.75 16.01
N TYR A 99 -1.67 19.45 15.41
CA TYR A 99 -1.64 20.92 15.23
C TYR A 99 -2.16 21.70 16.45
N PHE A 100 -2.67 21.03 17.48
CA PHE A 100 -3.19 21.65 18.71
C PHE A 100 -2.38 21.27 19.96
N LYS A 101 -1.07 21.01 19.82
CA LYS A 101 -0.15 20.84 20.95
C LYS A 101 1.04 21.77 20.82
#